data_AF-A0A1T3W4K9-F1
#
_entry.id   AF-A0A1T3W4K9-F1
#
_cell.length_a   1.000
_cell.length_b   1.000
_cell.length_c   1.000
_cell.angle_alpha   90.00
_cell.angle_beta   90.00
_cell.angle_gamma   90.00
#
_symmetry.space_group_name_H-M   'P 1'
#
loop_
_entity.id
_entity.type
_entity.pdbx_description
1 polymer ?
#
loop_
_entity_poly.entity_id
_entity_poly.type
_entity_poly.pdbx_seq_one_letter_code
_entity_poly.pdbx_strand_id
1 'polypeptide(L)'
;MRLGLSTPVVIQQPGIASPWERDAGPAELAAIAAAADDLGFEYLTCSEHVGIPAQAADTRGSVYWDPLATLSFLAAHTRRIRLATSVLVLGYHHPVALAKSYGTLDRLSGGRTILGVGVGSLREEIG
;
A
#
# COMPACT_ATOMS: atom_id res chain seq x y z
N MET A 1 -10.65 -0.77 -20.91
CA MET A 1 -10.87 -0.86 -19.44
C MET A 1 -9.51 -1.16 -18.79
N ARG A 2 -9.16 -0.51 -17.67
CA ARG A 2 -7.91 -0.76 -16.91
C ARG A 2 -8.27 -1.40 -15.58
N LEU A 3 -7.55 -2.44 -15.17
CA LEU A 3 -7.81 -3.18 -13.93
C LEU A 3 -6.64 -3.00 -12.97
N GLY A 4 -6.92 -2.69 -11.71
CA GLY A 4 -5.93 -2.65 -10.64
C GLY A 4 -6.17 -3.77 -9.63
N LEU A 5 -5.17 -4.02 -8.78
CA LEU A 5 -5.23 -5.02 -7.73
C LEU A 5 -5.05 -4.33 -6.37
N SER A 6 -5.98 -4.57 -5.45
CA SER A 6 -5.73 -4.30 -4.05
C SER A 6 -4.69 -5.32 -3.58
N THR A 7 -3.50 -4.85 -3.22
CA THR A 7 -2.38 -5.77 -2.95
C THR A 7 -2.75 -6.67 -1.77
N PRO A 8 -2.75 -8.00 -1.94
CA PRO A 8 -2.98 -8.92 -0.83
C PRO A 8 -1.85 -8.81 0.20
N VAL A 9 -2.04 -9.42 1.37
CA VAL A 9 -1.06 -9.53 2.48
C VAL A 9 -0.86 -8.22 3.26
N VAL A 10 -0.84 -7.08 2.57
CA VAL A 10 -0.47 -5.77 3.17
C VAL A 10 -1.60 -5.14 3.99
N ILE A 11 -2.84 -5.64 3.84
CA ILE A 11 -4.01 -5.29 4.64
C ILE A 11 -4.78 -6.57 4.97
N GLN A 12 -5.03 -6.85 6.25
CA GLN A 12 -5.82 -8.02 6.66
C GLN A 12 -7.17 -7.61 7.25
N GLN A 13 -8.08 -7.14 6.38
CA GLN A 13 -9.43 -6.76 6.78
C GLN A 13 -10.33 -8.01 6.97
N PRO A 14 -11.03 -8.16 8.10
CA PRO A 14 -11.97 -9.25 8.34
C PRO A 14 -13.05 -9.35 7.26
N GLY A 15 -13.30 -10.57 6.77
CA GLY A 15 -14.30 -10.85 5.72
C GLY A 15 -13.85 -10.53 4.29
N ILE A 16 -12.70 -9.87 4.11
CA ILE A 16 -12.11 -9.59 2.80
C ILE A 16 -10.82 -10.39 2.60
N ALA A 17 -9.93 -10.39 3.60
CA ALA A 17 -8.65 -11.08 3.53
C ALA A 17 -8.83 -12.60 3.56
N SER A 18 -8.04 -13.28 2.75
CA SER A 18 -8.02 -14.75 2.68
C SER A 18 -7.19 -15.34 3.82
N PRO A 19 -7.51 -16.55 4.31
CA PRO A 19 -6.77 -17.17 5.42
C PRO A 19 -5.26 -17.33 5.18
N TRP A 20 -4.85 -17.60 3.94
CA TRP A 20 -3.44 -17.79 3.57
C TRP A 20 -2.60 -16.50 3.71
N GLU A 21 -3.23 -15.32 3.66
CA GLU A 21 -2.53 -14.04 3.76
C GLU A 21 -1.94 -13.80 5.15
N ARG A 22 -2.45 -14.52 6.17
CA ARG A 22 -1.96 -14.44 7.56
C ARG A 22 -0.50 -14.84 7.68
N ASP A 23 -0.11 -15.88 6.96
CA ASP A 23 1.21 -16.49 7.05
C ASP A 23 2.11 -16.10 5.86
N ALA A 24 1.59 -15.29 4.93
CA ALA A 24 2.31 -14.79 3.77
C ALA A 24 3.28 -13.68 4.15
N GLY A 25 4.41 -13.62 3.44
CA GLY A 25 5.47 -12.66 3.70
C GLY A 25 6.00 -11.96 2.44
N PRO A 26 7.20 -11.37 2.52
CA PRO A 26 7.81 -10.64 1.41
C PRO A 26 7.99 -11.48 0.13
N ALA A 27 8.22 -12.79 0.26
CA ALA A 27 8.39 -13.69 -0.88
C ALA A 27 7.09 -13.85 -1.68
N GLU A 28 5.97 -14.11 -1.01
CA GLU A 28 4.65 -14.20 -1.63
C GLU A 28 4.24 -12.85 -2.21
N LEU A 29 4.50 -11.76 -1.48
CA LEU A 29 4.22 -10.41 -1.95
C LEU A 29 4.97 -10.08 -3.26
N ALA A 30 6.26 -10.41 -3.33
CA ALA A 30 7.06 -10.23 -4.55
C ALA A 30 6.54 -11.09 -5.72
N ALA A 31 6.16 -12.35 -5.45
CA ALA A 31 5.63 -13.26 -6.46
C ALA A 31 4.29 -12.75 -7.03
N ILE A 32 3.38 -12.30 -6.16
CA ILE A 32 2.09 -11.72 -6.56
C ILE A 32 2.32 -10.47 -7.41
N ALA A 33 3.23 -9.58 -6.98
CA ALA A 33 3.50 -8.35 -7.70
C ALA A 33 4.11 -8.58 -9.08
N ALA A 34 5.07 -9.51 -9.19
CA ALA A 34 5.67 -9.89 -10.46
C ALA A 34 4.62 -10.51 -11.40
N ALA A 35 3.76 -11.40 -10.88
CA ALA A 35 2.68 -11.99 -11.66
C ALA A 35 1.67 -10.93 -12.15
N ALA A 36 1.27 -10.00 -11.28
CA ALA A 36 0.37 -8.91 -11.65
C ALA A 36 0.98 -8.00 -12.74
N ASP A 37 2.27 -7.70 -12.62
CA ASP A 37 3.02 -6.93 -13.62
C ASP A 37 3.05 -7.64 -14.98
N ASP A 38 3.33 -8.95 -15.01
CA ASP A 38 3.36 -9.78 -16.22
C ASP A 38 2.00 -10.01 -16.85
N LEU A 39 0.92 -10.06 -16.04
CA LEU A 39 -0.46 -10.12 -16.51
C LEU A 39 -1.00 -8.77 -17.00
N GLY A 40 -0.26 -7.68 -16.82
CA GLY A 40 -0.64 -6.35 -17.32
C GLY A 40 -1.68 -5.65 -16.45
N PHE A 41 -1.73 -5.95 -15.14
CA PHE A 41 -2.48 -5.12 -14.21
C PHE A 41 -1.91 -3.69 -14.19
N GLU A 42 -2.78 -2.73 -13.99
CA GLU A 42 -2.42 -1.32 -14.09
C GLU A 42 -1.70 -0.81 -12.85
N TYR A 43 -2.17 -1.20 -11.66
CA TYR A 43 -1.59 -0.75 -10.40
C TYR A 43 -1.77 -1.76 -9.28
N LEU A 44 -0.83 -1.69 -8.32
CA LEU A 44 -0.90 -2.29 -6.98
C LEU A 44 -1.11 -1.19 -5.95
N THR A 45 -1.87 -1.46 -4.89
CA THR A 45 -2.17 -0.47 -3.84
C THR A 45 -1.55 -0.82 -2.49
N CYS A 46 -1.27 0.19 -1.66
CA CYS A 46 -1.04 0.03 -0.23
C CYS A 46 -1.73 1.16 0.53
N SER A 47 -2.52 0.82 1.55
CA SER A 47 -3.23 1.79 2.39
C SER A 47 -2.37 2.22 3.57
N GLU A 48 -2.57 3.45 4.05
CA GLU A 48 -1.90 3.95 5.24
C GLU A 48 -2.83 3.92 6.46
N HIS A 49 -2.36 3.29 7.52
CA HIS A 49 -2.84 3.47 8.88
C HIS A 49 -1.63 3.36 9.82
N VAL A 50 -1.50 4.33 10.73
CA VAL A 50 -0.42 4.33 11.75
C VAL A 50 -0.84 3.51 12.98
N GLY A 51 -2.15 3.36 13.19
CA GLY A 51 -2.69 2.53 14.25
C GLY A 51 -4.20 2.40 14.13
N ILE A 52 -4.72 1.21 14.40
CA ILE A 52 -6.17 0.98 14.40
C ILE A 52 -6.66 0.95 15.85
N PRO A 53 -7.63 1.81 16.23
CA PRO A 53 -8.28 1.72 17.53
C PRO A 53 -8.86 0.33 17.76
N ALA A 54 -8.72 -0.19 18.98
CA ALA A 54 -9.18 -1.55 19.32
C ALA A 54 -10.67 -1.76 18.97
N GLN A 55 -11.50 -0.73 19.13
CA GLN A 55 -12.93 -0.74 18.82
C GLN A 55 -13.22 -0.88 17.31
N ALA A 56 -12.26 -0.54 16.45
CA ALA A 56 -12.39 -0.63 14.99
C ALA A 56 -11.72 -1.90 14.41
N ALA A 57 -10.88 -2.60 15.20
CA ALA A 57 -10.07 -3.73 14.73
C ALA A 57 -10.93 -4.89 14.18
N ASP A 58 -12.10 -5.15 14.76
CA ASP A 58 -13.00 -6.23 14.30
C ASP A 58 -13.57 -5.98 12.90
N THR A 59 -13.57 -4.73 12.42
CA THR A 59 -14.13 -4.35 11.11
C THR A 59 -13.05 -4.00 10.08
N ARG A 60 -11.98 -3.34 10.53
CA ARG A 60 -10.89 -2.85 9.67
C ARG A 60 -9.72 -3.82 9.60
N GLY A 61 -9.58 -4.69 10.60
CA GLY A 61 -8.36 -5.45 10.82
C GLY A 61 -7.32 -4.63 11.56
N SER A 62 -6.25 -5.29 11.98
CA SER A 62 -5.14 -4.69 12.72
C SER A 62 -3.81 -4.72 11.97
N VAL A 63 -3.80 -5.25 10.75
CA VAL A 63 -2.58 -5.39 9.93
C VAL A 63 -2.67 -4.41 8.77
N TYR A 64 -1.78 -3.43 8.79
CA TYR A 64 -1.53 -2.46 7.73
C TYR A 64 -0.02 -2.29 7.61
N TRP A 65 0.53 -2.52 6.43
CA TRP A 65 1.96 -2.35 6.19
C TRP A 65 2.27 -0.89 5.80
N ASP A 66 3.47 -0.43 6.12
CA ASP A 66 3.92 0.91 5.73
C ASP A 66 3.92 1.04 4.19
N PRO A 67 3.20 2.02 3.62
CA PRO A 67 3.07 2.14 2.18
C PRO A 67 4.38 2.50 1.49
N LEU A 68 5.24 3.33 2.10
CA LEU A 68 6.49 3.75 1.46
C LEU A 68 7.44 2.55 1.32
N ALA A 69 7.69 1.84 2.40
CA ALA A 69 8.55 0.65 2.43
C ALA A 69 8.01 -0.46 1.52
N THR A 70 6.69 -0.71 1.58
CA THR A 70 6.03 -1.73 0.76
C THR A 70 6.16 -1.40 -0.72
N LEU A 71 5.77 -0.19 -1.14
CA LEU A 71 5.83 0.19 -2.55
C LEU A 71 7.28 0.30 -3.05
N SER A 72 8.24 0.71 -2.21
CA SER A 72 9.67 0.65 -2.56
C SER A 72 10.15 -0.79 -2.80
N PHE A 73 9.73 -1.75 -1.97
CA PHE A 73 10.02 -3.15 -2.18
C PHE A 73 9.41 -3.66 -3.49
N LEU A 74 8.15 -3.33 -3.76
CA LEU A 74 7.45 -3.73 -4.99
C LEU A 74 8.06 -3.09 -6.24
N ALA A 75 8.58 -1.86 -6.15
CA ALA A 75 9.27 -1.20 -7.24
C ALA A 75 10.48 -2.00 -7.74
N ALA A 76 11.21 -2.65 -6.83
CA ALA A 76 12.37 -3.49 -7.18
C ALA A 76 11.98 -4.82 -7.84
N HIS A 77 10.74 -5.30 -7.64
CA HIS A 77 10.27 -6.61 -8.12
C HIS A 77 9.36 -6.52 -9.35
N THR A 78 9.15 -5.33 -9.88
CA THR A 78 8.24 -5.09 -11.00
C THR A 78 8.82 -4.08 -11.99
N ARG A 79 8.33 -4.05 -13.22
CA ARG A 79 8.88 -3.26 -14.32
C ARG A 79 7.90 -2.28 -14.95
N ARG A 80 6.59 -2.56 -14.95
CA ARG A 80 5.59 -1.75 -15.68
C ARG A 80 4.43 -1.29 -14.80
N ILE A 81 3.95 -2.15 -13.92
CA ILE A 81 2.80 -1.89 -13.04
C ILE A 81 3.03 -0.65 -12.17
N ARG A 82 1.99 0.17 -12.01
CA ARG A 82 2.05 1.38 -11.21
C ARG A 82 1.89 1.06 -9.72
N LEU A 83 2.43 1.91 -8.87
CA LEU A 83 2.52 1.70 -7.43
C LEU A 83 1.77 2.82 -6.72
N ALA A 84 0.63 2.49 -6.13
CA ALA A 84 -0.33 3.48 -5.66
C ALA A 84 -0.53 3.46 -4.14
N THR A 85 -0.51 4.61 -3.49
CA THR A 85 -1.09 4.73 -2.15
C THR A 85 -2.61 4.79 -2.23
N SER A 86 -3.31 4.12 -1.31
CA SER A 86 -4.78 4.05 -1.31
C SER A 86 -5.38 4.07 0.10
N VAL A 87 -5.40 5.19 0.81
CA VAL A 87 -4.76 6.48 0.50
C VAL A 87 -3.63 6.74 1.50
N LEU A 88 -2.72 7.63 1.14
CA LEU A 88 -1.79 8.27 2.08
C LEU A 88 -2.53 9.39 2.81
N VAL A 89 -2.40 9.48 4.12
CA VAL A 89 -3.05 10.52 4.93
C VAL A 89 -2.08 11.67 5.13
N LEU A 90 -2.35 12.81 4.48
CA LEU A 90 -1.42 13.95 4.49
C LEU A 90 -1.10 14.48 5.89
N GLY A 91 -2.06 14.39 6.82
CA GLY A 91 -1.91 14.87 8.20
C GLY A 91 -0.83 14.15 9.00
N TYR A 92 -0.38 12.96 8.60
CA TYR A 92 0.63 12.19 9.33
C TYR A 92 2.06 12.63 9.00
N HIS A 93 2.25 13.43 7.95
CA HIS A 93 3.56 13.67 7.36
C HIS A 93 3.92 15.14 7.33
N HIS A 94 5.22 15.42 7.52
CA HIS A 94 5.75 16.72 7.12
C HIS A 94 5.79 16.80 5.58
N PRO A 95 5.21 17.83 4.95
CA PRO A 95 5.01 17.86 3.49
C PRO A 95 6.31 17.77 2.69
N VAL A 96 7.39 18.39 3.18
CA VAL A 96 8.72 18.33 2.54
C VAL A 96 9.33 16.93 2.64
N ALA A 97 9.13 16.23 3.77
CA ALA A 97 9.66 14.88 3.96
C ALA A 97 8.91 13.86 3.09
N LEU A 98 7.59 14.03 2.99
CA LEU A 98 6.73 13.27 2.09
C LEU A 98 7.14 13.46 0.63
N ALA A 99 7.31 14.72 0.17
CA ALA A 99 7.76 15.02 -1.18
C ALA A 99 9.12 14.39 -1.48
N LYS A 100 10.08 14.48 -0.53
CA LYS A 100 11.40 13.86 -0.67
C LYS A 100 11.31 12.35 -0.82
N SER A 101 10.53 11.69 0.04
CA SER A 101 10.47 10.23 0.12
C SER A 101 9.71 9.64 -1.07
N TYR A 102 8.51 10.14 -1.36
CA TYR A 102 7.73 9.66 -2.51
C TYR A 102 8.31 10.10 -3.86
N GLY A 103 8.99 11.24 -3.93
CA GLY A 103 9.78 11.61 -5.12
C GLY A 103 10.97 10.67 -5.34
N THR A 104 11.58 10.16 -4.26
CA THR A 104 12.63 9.14 -4.36
C THR A 104 12.05 7.82 -4.86
N LEU A 105 10.91 7.38 -4.30
CA LEU A 105 10.19 6.19 -4.79
C LEU A 105 9.81 6.32 -6.27
N ASP A 106 9.30 7.46 -6.72
CA ASP A 106 9.01 7.71 -8.13
C ASP A 106 10.25 7.56 -9.03
N ARG A 107 11.40 8.07 -8.58
CA ARG A 107 12.65 7.89 -9.32
C ARG A 107 13.11 6.43 -9.35
N LEU A 108 13.01 5.71 -8.23
CA LEU A 108 13.39 4.29 -8.14
C LEU A 108 12.46 3.40 -8.96
N SER A 109 11.18 3.74 -9.03
CA SER A 109 10.19 2.99 -9.80
C SER A 109 10.21 3.34 -11.30
N GLY A 110 10.90 4.41 -11.71
CA GLY A 110 10.94 4.86 -13.10
C GLY A 110 9.69 5.63 -13.52
N GLY A 111 9.12 6.44 -12.63
CA GLY A 111 7.92 7.24 -12.88
C GLY A 111 6.60 6.49 -12.68
N ARG A 112 6.62 5.36 -11.97
CA ARG A 112 5.46 4.47 -11.80
C ARG A 112 4.64 4.76 -10.55
N THR A 113 5.03 5.76 -9.75
CA THR A 113 4.35 6.06 -8.49
C THR A 113 3.05 6.82 -8.75
N ILE A 114 1.99 6.45 -8.02
CA ILE A 114 0.73 7.18 -7.95
C ILE A 114 0.52 7.58 -6.49
N LEU A 115 0.60 8.87 -6.20
CA LEU A 115 0.37 9.38 -4.86
C LEU A 115 -1.12 9.68 -4.65
N GLY A 116 -1.88 8.66 -4.24
CA GLY A 116 -3.25 8.82 -3.79
C GLY A 116 -3.28 9.37 -2.36
N VAL A 117 -3.94 10.51 -2.16
CA VAL A 117 -3.93 11.25 -0.88
C VAL A 117 -5.33 11.42 -0.32
N GLY A 118 -5.42 11.52 1.01
CA GLY A 118 -6.64 11.78 1.74
C GLY A 118 -6.40 12.51 3.06
N VAL A 119 -7.49 12.78 3.77
CA VAL A 119 -7.49 13.51 5.05
C VAL A 119 -7.55 12.61 6.29
N GLY A 120 -7.60 11.29 6.09
CA GLY A 120 -7.75 10.30 7.17
C GLY A 120 -9.21 10.11 7.59
N SER A 121 -9.50 8.98 8.26
CA SER A 121 -10.86 8.61 8.69
C SER A 121 -11.01 8.28 10.17
N LEU A 122 -9.90 8.12 10.89
CA LEU A 122 -9.87 7.84 12.33
C LEU A 122 -9.31 9.06 13.05
N ARG A 123 -10.09 9.64 13.97
CA ARG A 123 -9.67 10.83 14.72
C ARG A 123 -8.46 10.52 15.60
N GLU A 124 -8.43 9.31 16.12
CA GLU A 124 -7.37 8.78 16.98
C GLU A 124 -6.01 8.78 16.30
N GLU A 125 -5.97 8.74 14.96
CA GLU A 125 -4.72 8.81 14.19
C GLU A 125 -4.30 10.25 13.83
N ILE A 126 -5.22 11.21 13.90
CA ILE A 126 -5.03 12.59 13.39
C ILE A 126 -4.73 13.59 14.52
N GLY A 127 -5.07 13.26 15.78
CA GLY A 127 -4.87 14.11 16.96
C GLY A 127 -6.12 14.82 17.43
#